data_AF-A0A4Q5PR90-F1
#
_entry.id   AF-A0A4Q5PR90-F1
#
_cell.length_a   1.000
_cell.length_b   1.000
_cell.length_c   1.000
_cell.angle_alpha   90.00
_cell.angle_beta   90.00
_cell.angle_gamma   90.00
#
_symmetry.space_group_name_H-M   'P 1'
#
loop_
_entity.id
_entity.type
_entity.pdbx_description
1 polymer ?
#
loop_
_entity_poly.entity_id
_entity_poly.type
_entity_poly.pdbx_seq_one_letter_code
_entity_poly.pdbx_strand_id
1 'polypeptide(L)'
;MDQFSFTEICLHQLKMSGVHEGEKLIVLTQGSDRLDYADAFMAAGQRLGAKMYHMRLPAVPPVGAWAVGQTGLASMPEAVEALKAADMLIDCIFLLFSPEQMAI
;
A
#
# COMPACT_ATOMS: atom_id res chain seq x y z
N MET A 1 19.26 4.80 -1.89
CA MET A 1 18.72 5.80 -2.83
C MET A 1 18.17 6.94 -2.00
N ASP A 2 18.33 8.19 -2.42
CA ASP A 2 17.72 9.31 -1.69
C ASP A 2 16.20 9.40 -1.97
N GLN A 3 15.48 10.12 -1.11
CA GLN A 3 14.02 10.20 -1.16
C GLN A 3 13.51 10.80 -2.47
N PHE A 4 14.23 11.77 -3.05
CA PHE A 4 13.81 12.43 -4.27
C PHE A 4 13.90 11.45 -5.44
N SER A 5 15.05 10.79 -5.61
CA SER A 5 15.23 9.77 -6.65
C SER A 5 14.20 8.64 -6.54
N PHE A 6 13.86 8.22 -5.31
CA PHE A 6 12.88 7.16 -5.11
C PHE A 6 11.44 7.62 -5.42
N THR A 7 11.10 8.87 -5.11
CA THR A 7 9.82 9.48 -5.47
C THR A 7 9.64 9.54 -7.00
N GLU A 8 10.69 9.82 -7.77
CA GLU A 8 10.61 9.79 -9.24
C GLU A 8 10.30 8.40 -9.79
N ILE A 9 10.89 7.35 -9.21
CA ILE A 9 10.59 5.96 -9.59
C ILE A 9 9.14 5.62 -9.24
N CYS A 10 8.68 6.00 -8.04
CA CYS A 10 7.29 5.79 -7.63
C CYS A 10 6.32 6.54 -8.55
N LEU A 11 6.64 7.78 -8.93
CA LEU A 11 5.85 8.57 -9.87
C LEU A 11 5.75 7.88 -11.24
N HIS A 12 6.85 7.34 -11.75
CA HIS A 12 6.84 6.57 -12.98
C HIS A 12 5.94 5.33 -12.86
N GLN A 13 6.05 4.59 -11.76
CA GLN A 13 5.23 3.40 -11.50
C GLN A 13 3.74 3.73 -11.41
N LEU A 14 3.35 4.81 -10.72
CA LEU A 14 1.96 5.24 -10.63
C LEU A 14 1.39 5.60 -12.01
N LYS A 15 2.16 6.33 -12.84
CA LYS A 15 1.76 6.62 -14.23
C LYS A 15 1.57 5.35 -15.06
N MET A 16 2.49 4.39 -14.93
CA MET A 16 2.39 3.08 -15.61
C MET A 16 1.20 2.24 -15.12
N SER A 17 0.76 2.47 -13.88
CA SER A 17 -0.42 1.83 -13.29
C SER A 17 -1.73 2.54 -13.69
N GLY A 18 -1.65 3.60 -14.51
CA GLY A 18 -2.82 4.34 -15.00
C GLY A 18 -3.28 5.50 -14.12
N VAL A 19 -2.52 5.84 -13.07
CA VAL A 19 -2.98 6.76 -12.04
C VAL A 19 -3.14 8.18 -12.56
N HIS A 20 -4.30 8.78 -12.27
CA HIS A 20 -4.65 10.14 -12.69
C HIS A 20 -5.34 10.95 -11.59
N GLU A 21 -5.61 12.22 -11.89
CA GLU A 21 -6.24 13.15 -10.95
C GLU A 21 -7.56 12.59 -10.42
N GLY A 22 -7.76 12.70 -9.10
CA GLY A 22 -8.98 12.31 -8.42
C GLY A 22 -9.07 10.84 -8.01
N GLU A 23 -8.22 9.95 -8.54
CA GLU A 23 -8.18 8.54 -8.13
C GLU A 23 -7.81 8.39 -6.65
N LYS A 24 -8.48 7.46 -5.98
CA LYS A 24 -8.28 7.18 -4.57
C LYS A 24 -7.32 6.02 -4.39
N LEU A 25 -6.14 6.32 -3.86
CA LEU A 25 -5.11 5.32 -3.61
C LEU A 25 -4.85 5.17 -2.11
N ILE A 26 -4.52 3.95 -1.70
CA ILE A 26 -4.09 3.67 -0.33
C ILE A 26 -2.73 3.04 -0.37
N VAL A 27 -1.79 3.56 0.41
CA VAL A 27 -0.56 2.83 0.74
C VAL A 27 -0.81 2.00 1.98
N LEU A 28 -0.50 0.71 1.93
CA LEU A 28 -0.64 -0.20 3.06
C LEU A 28 0.73 -0.62 3.57
N THR A 29 1.05 -0.30 4.82
CA THR A 29 2.25 -0.81 5.51
C THR A 29 1.90 -1.49 6.83
N GLN A 30 2.88 -2.17 7.43
CA GLN A 30 2.74 -2.84 8.71
C GLN A 30 3.94 -2.53 9.59
N GLY A 31 3.69 -2.20 10.86
CA GLY A 31 4.77 -1.87 11.79
C GLY A 31 5.61 -0.71 11.28
N SER A 32 6.93 -0.89 11.22
CA SER A 32 7.87 0.12 10.70
C SER A 32 8.45 -0.27 9.34
N ASP A 33 7.86 -1.27 8.69
CA ASP A 33 8.38 -1.79 7.44
C ASP A 33 8.00 -0.85 6.29
N ARG A 34 8.99 -0.56 5.42
CA ARG A 34 8.83 0.20 4.17
C ARG A 34 8.16 1.56 4.33
N LEU A 35 8.40 2.26 5.44
CA LEU A 35 7.88 3.62 5.63
C LEU A 35 8.44 4.62 4.60
N ASP A 36 9.67 4.41 4.14
CA ASP A 36 10.28 5.14 3.03
C ASP A 36 9.52 4.96 1.71
N TYR A 37 8.93 3.78 1.46
CA TYR A 37 8.04 3.54 0.32
C TYR A 37 6.74 4.33 0.47
N ALA A 38 6.15 4.32 1.67
CA ALA A 38 4.94 5.08 1.92
C ALA A 38 5.14 6.58 1.66
N ASP A 39 6.22 7.15 2.18
CA ASP A 39 6.55 8.56 1.95
C ASP A 39 6.77 8.86 0.45
N ALA A 40 7.45 7.97 -0.28
CA ALA A 40 7.74 8.16 -1.70
C ALA A 40 6.48 8.06 -2.57
N PHE A 41 5.61 7.08 -2.32
CA PHE A 41 4.35 6.93 -3.06
C PHE A 41 3.36 8.05 -2.76
N MET A 42 3.25 8.47 -1.50
CA MET A 42 2.40 9.60 -1.10
C MET A 42 2.86 10.89 -1.79
N ALA A 43 4.16 11.17 -1.78
CA ALA A 43 4.73 12.33 -2.47
C ALA A 43 4.54 12.26 -4.00
N ALA A 44 4.65 11.06 -4.59
CA ALA A 44 4.46 10.84 -6.01
C ALA A 44 3.00 11.06 -6.45
N GLY A 45 2.03 10.45 -5.77
CA GLY A 45 0.63 10.59 -6.18
C GLY A 45 0.02 11.96 -5.86
N GLN A 46 0.55 12.69 -4.87
CA GLN A 46 0.22 14.11 -4.69
C GLN A 46 0.52 14.92 -5.97
N ARG A 47 1.62 14.62 -6.68
CA ARG A 47 1.97 15.28 -7.95
C ARG A 47 1.05 14.91 -9.11
N LEU A 48 0.33 13.78 -9.01
CA LEU A 48 -0.67 13.35 -9.97
C LEU A 48 -2.08 13.86 -9.63
N GLY A 49 -2.26 14.54 -8.48
CA GLY A 49 -3.59 14.94 -8.00
C GLY A 49 -4.43 13.77 -7.49
N ALA A 50 -3.80 12.65 -7.13
CA ALA A 50 -4.49 11.50 -6.53
C ALA A 50 -4.92 11.81 -5.09
N LYS A 51 -6.05 11.24 -4.67
CA LYS A 51 -6.58 11.31 -3.30
C LYS A 51 -6.00 10.18 -2.47
N MET A 52 -4.87 10.43 -1.82
CA MET A 52 -4.11 9.38 -1.13
C MET A 52 -4.20 9.46 0.39
N TYR A 53 -4.12 8.30 1.04
CA TYR A 53 -3.81 8.19 2.46
C TYR A 53 -3.03 6.91 2.76
N HIS A 54 -2.33 6.91 3.90
CA HIS A 54 -1.52 5.79 4.37
C HIS A 54 -2.28 5.02 5.45
N MET A 55 -2.56 3.74 5.18
CA MET A 55 -3.06 2.79 6.18
C MET A 55 -1.89 2.02 6.78
N ARG A 56 -1.68 2.19 8.08
CA ARG A 56 -0.60 1.51 8.80
C ARG A 56 -1.17 0.52 9.79
N LEU A 57 -0.90 -0.76 9.57
CA LEU A 57 -1.28 -1.83 10.48
C LEU A 57 -0.28 -1.97 11.64
N PRO A 58 -0.71 -2.47 12.81
CA PRO A 58 0.18 -2.86 13.89
C PRO A 58 1.25 -3.86 13.44
N ALA A 59 2.43 -3.80 14.05
CA ALA A 59 3.45 -4.83 13.82
C ALA A 59 2.94 -6.21 14.28
N VAL A 60 3.22 -7.24 13.50
CA VAL A 60 2.97 -8.64 13.88
C VAL A 60 4.30 -9.33 14.18
N PRO A 61 4.33 -10.36 15.05
CA PRO A 61 5.52 -11.16 15.26
C PRO A 61 6.04 -11.73 13.93
N PRO A 62 7.37 -11.91 13.77
CA PRO A 62 7.92 -12.50 12.56
C PRO A 62 7.28 -13.87 12.29
N VAL A 63 6.57 -13.96 11.17
CA VAL A 63 6.06 -15.22 10.65
C VAL A 63 7.14 -15.85 9.78
N GLY A 64 7.23 -17.18 9.76
CA GLY A 64 8.20 -17.87 8.91
C GLY A 64 8.01 -17.51 7.44
N ALA A 65 9.08 -17.58 6.63
CA ALA A 65 9.08 -17.19 5.21
C ALA A 65 8.04 -17.90 4.33
N TRP A 66 7.38 -18.94 4.85
CA TRP A 66 6.36 -19.75 4.18
C TRP A 66 4.93 -19.47 4.64
N ALA A 67 4.70 -18.44 5.45
CA ALA A 67 3.36 -18.03 5.90
C ALA A 67 2.58 -17.27 4.80
N VAL A 68 2.63 -17.79 3.57
CA VAL A 68 1.92 -17.23 2.41
C VAL A 68 0.41 -17.27 2.68
N GLY A 69 -0.29 -16.17 2.37
CA GLY A 69 -1.72 -16.05 2.58
C GLY A 69 -2.15 -15.74 4.02
N GLN A 70 -1.22 -15.62 4.98
CA GLN A 70 -1.50 -15.14 6.34
C GLN A 70 -1.16 -13.66 6.46
N THR A 71 -2.15 -12.82 6.79
CA THR A 71 -1.99 -11.37 6.84
C THR A 71 -2.53 -10.81 8.17
N GLY A 72 -2.03 -9.63 8.58
CA GLY A 72 -2.59 -8.91 9.73
C GLY A 72 -4.06 -8.47 9.51
N LEU A 73 -4.48 -8.32 8.24
CA LEU A 73 -5.83 -7.90 7.87
C LEU A 73 -6.91 -8.92 8.21
N ALA A 74 -6.56 -10.21 8.35
CA ALA A 74 -7.52 -11.26 8.72
C ALA A 74 -8.27 -10.96 10.03
N SER A 75 -7.68 -10.15 10.91
CA SER A 75 -8.26 -9.71 12.18
C SER A 75 -8.94 -8.33 12.12
N MET A 76 -9.01 -7.70 10.94
CA MET A 76 -9.39 -6.29 10.76
C MET A 76 -10.36 -6.12 9.57
N PRO A 77 -11.59 -6.65 9.65
CA PRO A 77 -12.55 -6.58 8.55
C PRO A 77 -12.88 -5.14 8.15
N GLU A 78 -12.90 -4.19 9.08
CA GLU A 78 -13.13 -2.77 8.77
C GLU A 78 -11.99 -2.16 7.95
N ALA A 79 -10.75 -2.62 8.15
CA ALA A 79 -9.62 -2.22 7.33
C ALA A 79 -9.78 -2.76 5.90
N VAL A 80 -10.22 -4.02 5.74
CA VAL A 80 -10.53 -4.60 4.43
C VAL A 80 -11.63 -3.80 3.72
N GLU A 81 -12.72 -3.44 4.43
CA GLU A 81 -13.78 -2.59 3.85
C GLU A 81 -13.28 -1.21 3.42
N ALA A 82 -12.37 -0.59 4.19
CA ALA A 82 -11.73 0.66 3.80
C ALA A 82 -10.85 0.49 2.55
N LEU A 83 -10.15 -0.63 2.42
CA LEU A 83 -9.31 -0.95 1.27
C LEU A 83 -10.12 -1.18 -0.02
N LYS A 84 -11.27 -1.85 0.07
CA LYS A 84 -12.22 -2.02 -1.05
C LYS A 84 -12.70 -0.72 -1.67
N ALA A 85 -12.67 0.37 -0.90
CA ALA A 85 -13.12 1.68 -1.37
C ALA A 85 -12.05 2.46 -2.14
N ALA A 86 -10.86 1.88 -2.36
CA ALA A 86 -9.79 2.47 -3.17
C ALA A 86 -9.89 2.03 -4.64
N ASP A 87 -9.45 2.90 -5.55
CA ASP A 87 -9.29 2.56 -6.96
C ASP A 87 -8.01 1.73 -7.17
N MET A 88 -6.99 1.94 -6.34
CA MET A 88 -5.75 1.18 -6.36
C MET A 88 -5.10 1.07 -4.97
N LEU A 89 -4.61 -0.12 -4.65
CA LEU A 89 -3.84 -0.42 -3.44
C LEU A 89 -2.34 -0.53 -3.77
N ILE A 90 -1.53 0.16 -2.98
CA ILE A 90 -0.07 -0.01 -2.97
C ILE A 90 0.28 -0.91 -1.78
N ASP A 91 0.46 -2.19 -2.08
CA ASP A 91 0.76 -3.22 -1.07
C ASP A 91 2.26 -3.23 -0.72
N CYS A 92 2.59 -2.81 0.51
CA CYS A 92 3.94 -2.92 1.07
C CYS A 92 4.05 -3.97 2.17
N ILE A 93 3.07 -4.88 2.33
CA ILE A 93 3.05 -5.90 3.39
C ILE A 93 3.00 -7.33 2.86
N PHE A 94 2.90 -7.52 1.54
CA PHE A 94 2.83 -8.82 0.87
C PHE A 94 1.52 -9.55 1.17
N LEU A 95 0.40 -8.97 0.74
CA LEU A 95 -0.95 -9.55 0.83
C LEU A 95 -1.17 -10.77 -0.06
N LEU A 96 -0.20 -11.13 -0.90
CA LEU A 96 -0.39 -12.12 -1.96
C LEU A 96 -0.94 -13.46 -1.45
N PHE A 97 -1.89 -14.00 -2.20
CA PHE A 97 -2.53 -15.31 -1.96
C PHE A 97 -3.33 -15.41 -0.65
N SER A 98 -3.87 -14.28 -0.17
CA SER A 98 -4.72 -14.23 1.03
C SER A 98 -6.21 -14.07 0.68
N PRO A 99 -7.14 -14.47 1.57
CA PRO A 99 -8.56 -14.15 1.44
C PRO A 99 -8.81 -12.64 1.35
N GLU A 100 -8.02 -11.84 2.07
CA GLU A 100 -8.17 -10.39 2.10
C GLU A 100 -7.81 -9.74 0.76
N GLN A 101 -6.78 -10.24 0.07
CA GLN A 101 -6.45 -9.78 -1.29
C GLN A 101 -7.59 -10.06 -2.27
N MET A 102 -8.27 -11.20 -2.16
CA MET A 102 -9.38 -11.55 -3.06
C MET A 102 -10.65 -10.76 -2.77
N ALA A 103 -10.73 -10.16 -1.58
CA ALA A 103 -11.86 -9.33 -1.17
C ALA A 103 -11.71 -7.87 -1.62
N ILE A 104 -10.48 -7.38 -1.81
CA ILE A 104 -10.15 -6.01 -2.21
C ILE A 104 -10.11 -5.92 -3.74
#